data_AF-A0A4U0ZF24-F1
#
_entry.id   AF-A0A4U0ZF24-F1
#
_cell.length_a   1.000
_cell.length_b   1.000
_cell.length_c   1.000
_cell.angle_alpha   90.00
_cell.angle_beta   90.00
_cell.angle_gamma   90.00
#
_symmetry.space_group_name_H-M   'P 1'
#
loop_
_entity.id
_entity.type
_entity.pdbx_description
1 polymer ?
#
loop_
_entity_poly.entity_id
_entity_poly.type
_entity_poly.pdbx_seq_one_letter_code
_entity_poly.pdbx_strand_id
1 'polypeptide(L)'
;MQNIFFFHHSLFIKRCLTFITLITAFVALNGCVSTLDENPYTYTPSASPYQDVENAQQRAVEQSKLLLVVLGAQWCHDSTGLAERFASKEMDLILRAHYETVFVDVGTLEDRRNITQRFDYPIYYATPTVMVVEPKTGALLNRTSMDIWGRADSIPLSEYIQYFSRFPAMTTAQKAPFINWQATDEEKAYNKEQALRLQSAYDKLGPMLALDLQGNTPQGLNELWKETKGFRTELQKTLIKRAELSLDSENGNGVNTAPALRHYNPFSWEQN
;
A
#
# COMPACT_ATOMS: atom_id res chain seq x y z
N MET A 1 -82.05 -29.66 21.34
CA MET A 1 -83.27 -29.94 20.55
C MET A 1 -83.25 -28.99 19.37
N GLN A 2 -83.37 -29.54 18.15
CA GLN A 2 -84.12 -29.00 16.99
C GLN A 2 -83.81 -27.55 16.53
N ASN A 3 -83.77 -27.19 15.26
CA ASN A 3 -83.85 -27.87 13.97
C ASN A 3 -83.51 -26.80 12.91
N ILE A 4 -83.06 -27.29 11.77
CA ILE A 4 -82.85 -26.60 10.48
C ILE A 4 -84.18 -26.12 9.87
N PHE A 5 -84.20 -25.00 9.13
CA PHE A 5 -85.05 -24.72 7.94
C PHE A 5 -84.33 -23.65 7.06
N PHE A 6 -83.81 -23.95 5.85
CA PHE A 6 -84.46 -24.06 4.50
C PHE A 6 -84.86 -22.70 3.89
N PHE A 7 -84.79 -22.34 2.60
CA PHE A 7 -84.59 -22.95 1.25
C PHE A 7 -84.13 -21.76 0.34
N HIS A 8 -83.10 -21.87 -0.55
CA HIS A 8 -83.18 -21.98 -2.05
C HIS A 8 -83.74 -20.74 -2.81
N HIS A 9 -83.28 -20.28 -3.99
CA HIS A 9 -82.95 -20.92 -5.27
C HIS A 9 -82.28 -19.83 -6.17
N SER A 10 -81.21 -20.09 -6.93
CA SER A 10 -81.19 -20.22 -8.41
C SER A 10 -79.89 -19.50 -8.88
N LEU A 11 -79.07 -19.90 -9.85
CA LEU A 11 -79.30 -20.67 -11.06
C LEU A 11 -78.05 -21.49 -11.44
N PHE A 12 -78.33 -22.62 -12.06
CA PHE A 12 -77.47 -23.64 -12.66
C PHE A 12 -76.71 -23.17 -13.92
N ILE A 13 -75.63 -23.90 -14.28
CA ILE A 13 -75.09 -24.24 -15.62
C ILE A 13 -73.57 -23.94 -15.71
N LYS A 14 -72.65 -24.87 -15.40
CA LYS A 14 -72.10 -26.03 -16.15
C LYS A 14 -71.36 -25.73 -17.48
N ARG A 15 -70.06 -26.12 -17.46
CA ARG A 15 -69.16 -26.57 -18.56
C ARG A 15 -68.62 -25.44 -19.46
N CYS A 16 -67.34 -25.41 -19.86
CA CYS A 16 -66.50 -26.52 -20.30
C CYS A 16 -64.99 -26.18 -20.18
N LEU A 17 -64.20 -27.24 -20.04
CA LEU A 17 -62.74 -27.31 -20.19
C LEU A 17 -62.20 -26.49 -21.37
N THR A 18 -61.13 -25.72 -21.17
CA THR A 18 -59.97 -25.77 -22.08
C THR A 18 -58.70 -25.46 -21.29
N PHE A 19 -57.87 -26.50 -21.14
CA PHE A 19 -56.51 -26.45 -20.61
C PHE A 19 -55.60 -25.83 -21.68
N ILE A 20 -54.98 -24.68 -21.40
CA ILE A 20 -53.77 -24.23 -22.12
C ILE A 20 -52.78 -23.78 -21.05
N THR A 21 -52.01 -24.74 -20.54
CA THR A 21 -50.79 -24.49 -19.77
C THR A 21 -49.71 -24.00 -20.73
N LEU A 22 -49.54 -22.69 -20.82
CA LEU A 22 -48.40 -22.06 -21.49
C LEU A 22 -47.20 -22.12 -20.54
N ILE A 23 -46.34 -23.13 -20.70
CA ILE A 23 -45.05 -23.18 -20.00
C ILE A 23 -44.11 -22.23 -20.73
N THR A 24 -44.06 -20.98 -20.28
CA THR A 24 -43.01 -20.03 -20.67
C THR A 24 -41.72 -20.41 -19.95
N ALA A 25 -40.83 -21.09 -20.66
CA ALA A 25 -39.45 -21.30 -20.24
C ALA A 25 -38.73 -19.95 -20.15
N PHE A 26 -38.63 -19.41 -18.94
CA PHE A 26 -37.82 -18.23 -18.64
C PHE A 26 -36.36 -18.68 -18.61
N VAL A 27 -35.69 -18.63 -19.76
CA VAL A 27 -34.24 -18.85 -19.84
C VAL A 27 -33.58 -17.66 -19.16
N ALA A 28 -33.15 -17.85 -17.92
CA ALA A 28 -32.26 -16.92 -17.23
C ALA A 28 -30.92 -16.92 -17.96
N LEU A 29 -30.77 -16.00 -18.91
CA LEU A 29 -29.46 -15.56 -19.39
C LEU A 29 -28.76 -14.89 -18.20
N ASN A 30 -28.01 -15.67 -17.43
CA ASN A 30 -26.92 -15.14 -16.63
C ASN A 30 -25.91 -14.57 -17.62
N GLY A 31 -26.13 -13.33 -18.03
CA GLY A 31 -25.09 -12.55 -18.68
C GLY A 31 -23.93 -12.49 -17.71
N CYS A 32 -22.83 -13.17 -18.03
CA CYS A 32 -21.53 -12.79 -17.49
C CYS A 32 -21.33 -11.34 -17.92
N VAL A 33 -21.66 -10.41 -17.02
CA VAL A 33 -21.06 -9.09 -17.07
C VAL A 33 -19.59 -9.35 -16.86
N SER A 34 -18.84 -9.36 -17.95
CA SER A 34 -17.40 -9.15 -17.88
C SER A 34 -17.24 -7.76 -17.30
N THR A 35 -17.09 -7.68 -15.98
CA THR A 35 -16.45 -6.52 -15.37
C THR A 35 -15.10 -6.46 -16.06
N LEU A 36 -14.92 -5.48 -16.96
CA LEU A 36 -13.59 -5.04 -17.32
C LEU A 36 -12.92 -4.78 -15.96
N ASP A 37 -12.00 -5.66 -15.61
CA ASP A 37 -11.22 -5.59 -14.37
C ASP A 37 -10.39 -4.32 -14.52
N GLU A 38 -10.92 -3.19 -14.08
CA GLU A 38 -10.13 -1.97 -13.93
C GLU A 38 -8.99 -2.35 -13.00
N ASN A 39 -7.76 -2.29 -13.50
CA ASN A 39 -6.58 -2.55 -12.69
C ASN A 39 -6.61 -1.60 -11.48
N PRO A 40 -6.85 -2.09 -10.25
CA PRO A 40 -6.98 -1.22 -9.08
C PRO A 40 -5.62 -0.65 -8.64
N TYR A 41 -4.52 -1.15 -9.22
CA TYR A 41 -3.15 -0.76 -8.90
C TYR A 41 -2.71 0.37 -9.84
N THR A 42 -3.04 1.61 -9.48
CA THR A 42 -2.64 2.81 -10.22
C THR A 42 -2.33 3.97 -9.29
N TYR A 43 -1.41 4.84 -9.69
CA TYR A 43 -1.08 6.06 -8.94
C TYR A 43 -1.90 7.21 -9.53
N THR A 44 -2.99 7.54 -8.85
CA THR A 44 -3.85 8.68 -9.21
C THR A 44 -3.75 9.76 -8.15
N PRO A 45 -3.62 11.06 -8.53
CA PRO A 45 -3.66 12.15 -7.59
C PRO A 45 -4.92 12.12 -6.72
N SER A 46 -4.73 12.35 -5.42
CA SER A 46 -5.82 12.52 -4.46
C SER A 46 -5.73 13.90 -3.82
N ALA A 47 -6.88 14.51 -3.55
CA ALA A 47 -6.97 15.75 -2.79
C ALA A 47 -6.67 15.54 -1.29
N SER A 48 -6.78 14.30 -0.79
CA SER A 48 -6.64 13.95 0.62
C SER A 48 -5.91 12.61 0.83
N PRO A 49 -4.67 12.45 0.32
CA PRO A 49 -3.98 11.17 0.33
C PRO A 49 -3.73 10.62 1.74
N TYR A 50 -3.56 11.49 2.74
CA TYR A 50 -3.47 11.06 4.13
C TYR A 50 -4.77 10.41 4.62
N GLN A 51 -5.92 11.03 4.33
CA GLN A 51 -7.22 10.50 4.71
C GLN A 51 -7.51 9.17 4.01
N ASP A 52 -7.07 9.00 2.76
CA ASP A 52 -7.24 7.74 2.03
C ASP A 52 -6.50 6.59 2.73
N VAL A 53 -5.30 6.87 3.26
CA VAL A 53 -4.52 5.91 4.06
C VAL A 53 -5.21 5.62 5.41
N GLU A 54 -5.77 6.62 6.07
CA GLU A 54 -6.53 6.40 7.32
C GLU A 54 -7.76 5.53 7.09
N ASN A 55 -8.51 5.81 6.02
CA ASN A 55 -9.69 5.04 5.64
C ASN A 55 -9.31 3.59 5.26
N ALA A 56 -8.20 3.41 4.53
CA ALA A 56 -7.68 2.08 4.22
C ALA A 56 -7.24 1.33 5.49
N GLN A 57 -6.59 2.01 6.45
CA GLN A 57 -6.24 1.38 7.71
C GLN A 57 -7.47 0.92 8.49
N GLN A 58 -8.52 1.75 8.54
CA GLN A 58 -9.78 1.37 9.19
C GLN A 58 -10.40 0.12 8.54
N ARG A 59 -10.50 0.10 7.20
CA ARG A 59 -11.01 -1.06 6.47
C ARG A 59 -10.15 -2.30 6.68
N ALA A 60 -8.82 -2.16 6.76
CA ALA A 60 -7.91 -3.26 7.07
C ALA A 60 -8.22 -3.89 8.44
N VAL A 61 -8.50 -3.06 9.46
CA VAL A 61 -8.93 -3.54 10.79
C VAL A 61 -10.27 -4.27 10.69
N GLU A 62 -11.27 -3.68 10.05
CA GLU A 62 -12.62 -4.24 9.90
C GLU A 62 -12.61 -5.58 9.16
N GLN A 63 -11.79 -5.68 8.12
CA GLN A 63 -11.68 -6.89 7.28
C GLN A 63 -10.65 -7.90 7.83
N SER A 64 -9.99 -7.62 8.95
CA SER A 64 -8.92 -8.47 9.51
C SER A 64 -7.79 -8.77 8.51
N LYS A 65 -7.42 -7.77 7.69
CA LYS A 65 -6.33 -7.83 6.71
C LYS A 65 -5.13 -7.03 7.18
N LEU A 66 -3.97 -7.20 6.53
CA LEU A 66 -2.88 -6.25 6.65
C LEU A 66 -3.20 -4.99 5.84
N LEU A 67 -2.62 -3.85 6.23
CA LEU A 67 -2.64 -2.66 5.38
C LEU A 67 -1.40 -2.65 4.48
N LEU A 68 -1.59 -2.42 3.19
CA LEU A 68 -0.51 -2.23 2.22
C LEU A 68 -0.56 -0.81 1.66
N VAL A 69 0.35 0.05 2.10
CA VAL A 69 0.48 1.43 1.59
C VAL A 69 1.60 1.48 0.56
N VAL A 70 1.29 1.94 -0.64
CA VAL A 70 2.23 2.01 -1.77
C VAL A 70 2.35 3.47 -2.20
N LEU A 71 3.42 4.14 -1.78
CA LEU A 71 3.73 5.50 -2.21
C LEU A 71 4.57 5.44 -3.48
N GLY A 72 4.09 5.96 -4.59
CA GLY A 72 4.80 5.95 -5.86
C GLY A 72 4.27 7.02 -6.80
N ALA A 73 4.62 6.93 -8.07
CA ALA A 73 4.15 7.89 -9.06
C ALA A 73 4.10 7.28 -10.46
N GLN A 74 3.19 7.78 -11.30
CA GLN A 74 2.96 7.26 -12.65
C GLN A 74 4.15 7.49 -13.61
N TRP A 75 4.99 8.49 -13.34
CA TRP A 75 6.19 8.78 -14.14
C TRP A 75 7.39 7.88 -13.78
N CYS A 76 7.32 7.13 -12.68
CA CYS A 76 8.44 6.35 -12.17
C CYS A 76 8.36 4.90 -12.66
N HIS A 77 9.37 4.47 -13.43
CA HIS A 77 9.48 3.13 -14.00
C HIS A 77 9.31 2.00 -12.96
N ASP A 78 10.01 2.08 -11.83
CA ASP A 78 9.87 1.08 -10.76
C ASP A 78 8.46 1.08 -10.14
N SER A 79 7.80 2.25 -10.10
CA SER A 79 6.44 2.36 -9.53
C SER A 79 5.42 1.69 -10.45
N THR A 80 5.50 1.97 -11.76
CA THR A 80 4.61 1.34 -12.76
C THR A 80 4.90 -0.15 -12.91
N GLY A 81 6.16 -0.57 -12.87
CA GLY A 81 6.53 -1.99 -12.86
C GLY A 81 5.95 -2.74 -11.65
N LEU A 82 5.96 -2.13 -10.45
CA LEU A 82 5.28 -2.70 -9.28
C LEU A 82 3.77 -2.83 -9.48
N ALA A 83 3.13 -1.80 -10.03
CA ALA A 83 1.70 -1.81 -10.33
C ALA A 83 1.33 -2.93 -11.32
N GLU A 84 2.11 -3.11 -12.38
CA GLU A 84 1.94 -4.20 -13.35
C GLU A 84 2.13 -5.58 -12.71
N ARG A 85 3.11 -5.73 -11.82
CA ARG A 85 3.32 -6.98 -11.06
C ARG A 85 2.15 -7.26 -10.13
N PHE A 86 1.59 -6.25 -9.48
CA PHE A 86 0.43 -6.41 -8.60
C PHE A 86 -0.82 -6.82 -9.39
N ALA A 87 -0.96 -6.32 -10.63
CA ALA A 87 -2.02 -6.69 -11.55
C ALA A 87 -1.90 -8.11 -12.14
N SER A 88 -0.79 -8.82 -11.90
CA SER A 88 -0.70 -10.24 -12.28
C SER A 88 -1.73 -11.06 -11.50
N LYS A 89 -2.26 -12.11 -12.13
CA LYS A 89 -3.28 -12.97 -11.52
C LYS A 89 -2.84 -13.54 -10.17
N GLU A 90 -1.59 -13.97 -10.06
CA GLU A 90 -1.01 -14.55 -8.85
C GLU A 90 -0.93 -13.53 -7.72
N MET A 91 -0.46 -12.32 -8.03
CA MET A 91 -0.33 -11.26 -7.04
C MET A 91 -1.69 -10.71 -6.61
N ASP A 92 -2.56 -10.44 -7.56
CA ASP A 92 -3.90 -9.92 -7.28
C ASP A 92 -4.71 -10.84 -6.34
N LEU A 93 -4.58 -12.17 -6.50
CA LEU A 93 -5.15 -13.15 -5.58
C LEU A 93 -4.60 -13.02 -4.15
N ILE A 94 -3.28 -12.86 -4.00
CA ILE A 94 -2.62 -12.68 -2.70
C ILE A 94 -3.07 -11.37 -2.06
N LEU A 95 -3.06 -10.29 -2.83
CA LEU A 95 -3.38 -8.94 -2.37
C LEU A 95 -4.84 -8.85 -1.91
N ARG A 96 -5.80 -9.26 -2.74
CA ARG A 96 -7.23 -9.20 -2.37
C ARG A 96 -7.57 -10.08 -1.16
N ALA A 97 -6.90 -11.22 -1.01
CA ALA A 97 -7.15 -12.13 0.11
C ALA A 97 -6.63 -11.60 1.45
N HIS A 98 -5.48 -10.92 1.46
CA HIS A 98 -4.74 -10.67 2.70
C HIS A 98 -4.45 -9.21 3.01
N TYR A 99 -4.67 -8.31 2.05
CA TYR A 99 -4.32 -6.90 2.16
C TYR A 99 -5.51 -5.99 1.83
N GLU A 100 -5.62 -4.90 2.57
CA GLU A 100 -6.29 -3.69 2.11
C GLU A 100 -5.19 -2.80 1.52
N THR A 101 -5.20 -2.64 0.19
CA THR A 101 -4.13 -1.97 -0.55
C THR A 101 -4.55 -0.54 -0.91
N VAL A 102 -3.67 0.43 -0.66
CA VAL A 102 -3.86 1.84 -1.04
C VAL A 102 -2.62 2.34 -1.78
N PHE A 103 -2.84 2.86 -2.98
CA PHE A 103 -1.83 3.54 -3.78
C PHE A 103 -1.91 5.03 -3.52
N VAL A 104 -0.75 5.65 -3.27
CA VAL A 104 -0.62 7.08 -3.01
C VAL A 104 0.31 7.66 -4.06
N ASP A 105 -0.23 8.57 -4.88
CA ASP A 105 0.60 9.38 -5.77
C ASP A 105 1.36 10.45 -4.99
N VAL A 106 2.69 10.44 -5.12
CA VAL A 106 3.58 11.44 -4.50
C VAL A 106 3.87 12.62 -5.43
N GLY A 107 3.20 12.70 -6.59
CA GLY A 107 3.44 13.75 -7.57
C GLY A 107 4.89 13.76 -8.02
N THR A 108 5.47 14.95 -8.22
CA THR A 108 6.90 15.11 -8.48
C THR A 108 7.69 15.24 -7.18
N LEU A 109 7.65 14.21 -6.33
CA LEU A 109 8.33 14.14 -5.02
C LEU A 109 7.78 15.14 -3.97
N GLU A 110 6.47 15.37 -3.97
CA GLU A 110 5.80 16.23 -2.99
C GLU A 110 5.93 15.71 -1.56
N ASP A 111 5.96 16.61 -0.57
CA ASP A 111 6.02 16.21 0.83
C ASP A 111 4.75 15.43 1.24
N ARG A 112 4.94 14.12 1.40
CA ARG A 112 3.96 13.15 1.90
C ARG A 112 4.45 12.45 3.17
N ARG A 113 5.41 13.06 3.89
CA ARG A 113 6.03 12.44 5.09
C ARG A 113 5.04 12.17 6.20
N ASN A 114 3.94 12.94 6.29
CA ASN A 114 2.87 12.66 7.24
C ASN A 114 2.31 11.23 7.11
N ILE A 115 2.26 10.67 5.90
CA ILE A 115 1.84 9.29 5.65
C ILE A 115 2.86 8.29 6.20
N THR A 116 4.15 8.48 5.93
CA THR A 116 5.17 7.55 6.44
C THR A 116 5.33 7.67 7.95
N GLN A 117 5.26 8.88 8.49
CA GLN A 117 5.39 9.18 9.92
C GLN A 117 4.27 8.55 10.74
N ARG A 118 3.08 8.35 10.15
CA ARG A 118 1.98 7.62 10.78
C ARG A 118 2.38 6.21 11.22
N PHE A 119 3.32 5.59 10.51
CA PHE A 119 3.80 4.24 10.77
C PHE A 119 5.23 4.23 11.30
N ASP A 120 5.64 5.32 11.97
CA ASP A 120 6.97 5.50 12.54
C ASP A 120 8.10 5.27 11.50
N TYR A 121 7.91 5.83 10.30
CA TYR A 121 8.91 5.84 9.23
C TYR A 121 9.14 7.27 8.74
N PRO A 122 10.38 7.77 8.77
CA PRO A 122 10.61 9.21 8.78
C PRO A 122 10.32 9.91 7.44
N ILE A 123 10.51 9.21 6.31
CA ILE A 123 10.26 9.69 4.94
C ILE A 123 10.24 8.51 3.96
N TYR A 124 9.72 8.70 2.74
CA TYR A 124 9.89 7.76 1.64
C TYR A 124 11.26 7.94 0.94
N TYR A 125 12.06 6.88 0.92
CA TYR A 125 13.44 6.91 0.38
C TYR A 125 13.52 6.54 -1.10
N ALA A 126 12.47 5.96 -1.66
CA ALA A 126 12.37 5.60 -3.06
C ALA A 126 10.92 5.68 -3.52
N THR A 127 10.72 5.75 -4.84
CA THR A 127 9.44 5.50 -5.48
C THR A 127 9.60 4.19 -6.28
N PRO A 128 8.81 3.14 -6.01
CA PRO A 128 7.81 3.07 -4.96
C PRO A 128 8.45 2.87 -3.56
N THR A 129 7.74 3.31 -2.53
CA THR A 129 7.91 2.91 -1.13
C THR A 129 6.72 2.04 -0.76
N VAL A 130 6.98 0.81 -0.27
CA VAL A 130 5.94 -0.19 0.02
C VAL A 130 5.96 -0.51 1.51
N MET A 131 4.86 -0.25 2.20
CA MET A 131 4.73 -0.40 3.65
C MET A 131 3.71 -1.50 3.96
N VAL A 132 4.16 -2.58 4.60
CA VAL A 132 3.30 -3.66 5.09
C VAL A 132 3.04 -3.41 6.57
N VAL A 133 1.80 -3.04 6.89
CA VAL A 133 1.41 -2.52 8.20
C VAL A 133 0.47 -3.49 8.89
N GLU A 134 0.75 -3.79 10.16
CA GLU A 134 -0.25 -4.36 11.07
C GLU A 134 -1.22 -3.25 11.47
N PRO A 135 -2.50 -3.30 11.06
CA PRO A 135 -3.34 -2.11 11.03
C PRO A 135 -3.83 -1.66 12.41
N LYS A 136 -3.85 -2.55 13.42
CA LYS A 136 -4.33 -2.20 14.77
C LYS A 136 -3.31 -1.37 15.54
N THR A 137 -2.03 -1.65 15.33
CA THR A 137 -0.91 -1.02 16.03
C THR A 137 -0.19 0.02 15.18
N GLY A 138 -0.32 -0.05 13.86
CA GLY A 138 0.48 0.76 12.92
C GLY A 138 1.90 0.23 12.72
N ALA A 139 2.23 -0.96 13.25
CA ALA A 139 3.57 -1.52 13.17
C ALA A 139 3.98 -1.90 11.74
N LEU A 140 5.18 -1.49 11.33
CA LEU A 140 5.77 -1.88 10.05
C LEU A 140 6.41 -3.26 10.12
N LEU A 141 5.73 -4.25 9.54
CA LEU A 141 6.19 -5.64 9.50
C LEU A 141 7.36 -5.83 8.54
N ASN A 142 7.52 -4.93 7.56
CA ASN A 142 8.60 -5.00 6.57
C ASN A 142 9.71 -3.96 6.79
N ARG A 143 9.78 -3.34 7.98
CA ARG A 143 10.70 -2.24 8.33
C ARG A 143 12.16 -2.46 7.90
N THR A 144 12.64 -3.70 7.95
CA THR A 144 14.03 -4.07 7.62
C THR A 144 14.25 -4.51 6.17
N SER A 145 13.25 -4.36 5.31
CA SER A 145 13.30 -4.89 3.93
C SER A 145 12.57 -4.01 2.92
N MET A 146 12.34 -2.74 3.24
CA MET A 146 11.64 -1.78 2.36
C MET A 146 12.51 -1.25 1.22
N ASP A 147 13.84 -1.27 1.38
CA ASP A 147 14.81 -0.78 0.40
C ASP A 147 14.80 -1.56 -0.92
N ILE A 148 14.40 -2.84 -0.87
CA ILE A 148 14.28 -3.68 -2.07
C ILE A 148 13.38 -3.05 -3.14
N TRP A 149 12.37 -2.28 -2.74
CA TRP A 149 11.35 -1.73 -3.64
C TRP A 149 11.84 -0.53 -4.47
N GLY A 150 13.01 0.03 -4.18
CA GLY A 150 13.64 1.04 -5.04
C GLY A 150 14.15 0.51 -6.39
N ARG A 151 13.96 -0.79 -6.66
CA ARG A 151 14.25 -1.49 -7.93
C ARG A 151 13.10 -2.42 -8.34
N ALA A 152 11.87 -2.05 -7.99
CA ALA A 152 10.71 -2.93 -8.03
C ALA A 152 10.44 -3.54 -9.41
N ASP A 153 10.68 -2.82 -10.50
CA ASP A 153 10.46 -3.33 -11.85
C ASP A 153 11.34 -4.55 -12.17
N SER A 154 12.57 -4.53 -11.66
CA SER A 154 13.58 -5.57 -11.92
C SER A 154 13.46 -6.80 -11.01
N ILE A 155 12.50 -6.84 -10.07
CA ILE A 155 12.30 -7.98 -9.18
C ILE A 155 11.47 -9.06 -9.88
N PRO A 156 11.90 -10.34 -9.91
CA PRO A 156 11.11 -11.44 -10.46
C PRO A 156 9.77 -11.64 -9.74
N LEU A 157 8.72 -12.02 -10.48
CA LEU A 157 7.38 -12.27 -9.91
C LEU A 157 7.39 -13.30 -8.76
N SER A 158 8.26 -14.31 -8.81
CA SER A 158 8.41 -15.29 -7.74
C SER A 158 8.85 -14.65 -6.40
N GLU A 159 9.71 -13.64 -6.45
CA GLU A 159 10.15 -12.90 -5.26
C GLU A 159 9.03 -12.01 -4.71
N TYR A 160 8.20 -11.40 -5.58
CA TYR A 160 6.98 -10.72 -5.15
C TYR A 160 6.05 -11.66 -4.39
N ILE A 161 5.72 -12.81 -4.99
CA ILE A 161 4.84 -13.82 -4.39
C ILE A 161 5.39 -14.27 -3.03
N GLN A 162 6.68 -14.59 -2.95
CA GLN A 162 7.32 -14.99 -1.70
C GLN A 162 7.26 -13.86 -0.65
N TYR A 163 7.59 -12.64 -1.04
CA TYR A 163 7.66 -11.50 -0.13
C TYR A 163 6.28 -11.17 0.44
N PHE A 164 5.24 -11.08 -0.38
CA PHE A 164 3.90 -10.70 0.09
C PHE A 164 3.14 -11.85 0.73
N SER A 165 3.46 -13.12 0.44
CA SER A 165 2.82 -14.25 1.11
C SER A 165 3.30 -14.47 2.55
N ARG A 166 4.49 -13.97 2.92
CA ARG A 166 5.07 -14.26 4.25
C ARG A 166 4.42 -13.51 5.40
N PHE A 167 3.95 -12.28 5.19
CA PHE A 167 3.42 -11.44 6.27
C PHE A 167 2.05 -11.90 6.81
N PRO A 168 1.08 -12.28 5.95
CA PRO A 168 -0.19 -12.82 6.43
C PRO A 168 -0.01 -14.13 7.21
N ALA A 169 1.06 -14.88 6.90
CA ALA A 169 1.43 -16.12 7.59
C ALA A 169 2.17 -15.90 8.93
N MET A 170 2.53 -14.66 9.29
CA MET A 170 3.19 -14.39 10.58
C MET A 170 2.24 -14.63 11.75
N THR A 171 2.70 -15.42 12.71
CA THR A 171 2.05 -15.60 14.01
C THR A 171 2.10 -14.31 14.84
N THR A 172 1.26 -14.21 15.87
CA THR A 172 1.32 -13.11 16.85
C THR A 172 2.71 -12.96 17.46
N ALA A 173 3.37 -14.06 17.80
CA ALA A 173 4.72 -14.05 18.36
C ALA A 173 5.75 -13.47 17.37
N GLN A 174 5.62 -13.77 16.07
CA GLN A 174 6.50 -13.21 15.04
C GLN A 174 6.24 -11.72 14.77
N LYS A 175 5.01 -11.23 14.97
CA LYS A 175 4.68 -9.81 14.84
C LYS A 175 5.09 -8.98 16.06
N ALA A 176 5.16 -9.59 17.24
CA ALA A 176 5.37 -8.90 18.51
C ALA A 176 6.63 -8.00 18.54
N PRO A 177 7.81 -8.42 18.04
CA PRO A 177 8.98 -7.55 18.01
C PRO A 177 8.76 -6.27 17.19
N PHE A 178 8.05 -6.35 16.05
CA PHE A 178 7.73 -5.19 15.23
C PHE A 178 6.70 -4.27 15.88
N ILE A 179 5.73 -4.86 16.60
CA ILE A 179 4.72 -4.11 17.36
C ILE A 179 5.35 -3.34 18.52
N ASN A 180 6.31 -3.95 19.20
CA ASN A 180 7.01 -3.35 20.34
C ASN A 180 8.21 -2.48 19.91
N TRP A 181 8.53 -2.47 18.62
CA TRP A 181 9.67 -1.72 18.11
C TRP A 181 9.45 -0.22 18.29
N GLN A 182 10.46 0.45 18.84
CA GLN A 182 10.53 1.90 18.89
C GLN A 182 11.99 2.35 18.72
N ALA A 183 12.18 3.40 17.93
CA ALA A 183 13.45 4.12 17.91
C ALA A 183 13.70 4.85 19.24
N THR A 184 14.96 5.01 19.63
CA THR A 184 15.32 5.87 20.77
C THR A 184 15.00 7.34 20.47
N ASP A 185 14.91 8.18 21.50
CA ASP A 185 14.65 9.62 21.29
C ASP A 185 15.74 10.30 20.45
N GLU A 186 17.00 9.86 20.63
CA GLU A 186 18.14 10.31 19.83
C GLU A 186 17.98 9.91 18.35
N GLU A 187 17.60 8.65 18.09
CA GLU A 187 17.33 8.16 16.73
C GLU A 187 16.14 8.89 16.10
N LYS A 188 15.07 9.15 16.86
CA LYS A 188 13.90 9.90 16.38
C LYS A 188 14.29 11.32 15.99
N ALA A 189 15.07 12.01 16.81
CA ALA A 189 15.55 13.37 16.52
C ALA A 189 16.42 13.39 15.25
N TYR A 190 17.38 12.47 15.17
CA TYR A 190 18.25 12.33 14.00
C TYR A 190 17.46 11.99 12.72
N ASN A 191 16.55 11.02 12.79
CA ASN A 191 15.73 10.60 11.64
C ASN A 191 14.84 11.75 11.15
N LYS A 192 14.29 12.55 12.07
CA LYS A 192 13.52 13.75 11.74
C LYS A 192 14.37 14.79 11.02
N GLU A 193 15.58 15.06 11.51
CA GLU A 193 16.52 15.99 10.87
C GLU A 193 16.88 15.53 9.46
N GLN A 194 17.30 14.26 9.30
CA GLN A 194 17.71 13.74 8.00
C GLN A 194 16.53 13.62 7.02
N ALA A 195 15.30 13.37 7.51
CA ALA A 195 14.10 13.41 6.68
C ALA A 195 13.74 14.82 6.21
N LEU A 196 13.91 15.84 7.06
CA LEU A 196 13.77 17.25 6.63
C LEU A 196 14.80 17.59 5.56
N ARG A 197 16.04 17.16 5.76
CA ARG A 197 17.11 17.38 4.79
C ARG A 197 16.86 16.68 3.45
N LEU A 198 16.39 15.43 3.47
CA LEU A 198 16.00 14.74 2.24
C LEU A 198 14.81 15.43 1.55
N GLN A 199 13.81 15.89 2.32
CA GLN A 199 12.69 16.62 1.73
C GLN A 199 13.16 17.92 1.07
N SER A 200 14.09 18.68 1.65
CA SER A 200 14.66 19.87 1.01
C SER A 200 15.34 19.57 -0.34
N ALA A 201 15.93 18.38 -0.50
CA ALA A 201 16.46 17.93 -1.79
C ALA A 201 15.35 17.57 -2.78
N TYR A 202 14.27 16.92 -2.31
CA TYR A 202 13.07 16.68 -3.11
C TYR A 202 12.38 17.97 -3.55
N ASP A 203 12.30 18.99 -2.69
CA ASP A 203 11.69 20.29 -2.99
C ASP A 203 12.46 21.03 -4.11
N LYS A 204 13.77 20.78 -4.24
CA LYS A 204 14.57 21.27 -5.36
C LYS A 204 14.39 20.42 -6.62
N LEU A 205 14.32 19.10 -6.48
CA LEU A 205 14.14 18.18 -7.61
C LEU A 205 12.75 18.26 -8.24
N GLY A 206 11.70 18.41 -7.44
CA GLY A 206 10.31 18.31 -7.89
C GLY A 206 9.97 19.24 -9.04
N PRO A 207 10.25 20.55 -8.95
CA PRO A 207 10.04 21.48 -10.06
C PRO A 207 10.86 21.14 -11.30
N MET A 208 12.10 20.65 -11.13
CA MET A 208 12.96 20.27 -12.26
C MET A 208 12.42 19.02 -12.96
N LEU A 209 11.95 18.04 -12.19
CA LEU A 209 11.32 16.84 -12.70
C LEU A 209 10.01 17.16 -13.42
N ALA A 210 9.20 18.09 -12.91
CA ALA A 210 7.97 18.53 -13.57
C ALA A 210 8.24 19.13 -14.97
N LEU A 211 9.36 19.85 -15.15
CA LEU A 211 9.79 20.36 -16.45
C LEU A 211 10.31 19.25 -17.36
N ASP A 212 11.10 18.32 -16.81
CA ASP A 212 11.64 17.18 -17.56
C ASP A 212 10.53 16.29 -18.13
N LEU A 213 9.49 16.02 -17.35
CA LEU A 213 8.31 15.26 -17.79
C LEU A 213 7.50 15.96 -18.90
N GLN A 214 7.69 17.27 -19.09
CA GLN A 214 7.13 18.02 -20.22
C GLN A 214 8.08 18.08 -21.43
N GLY A 215 9.20 17.35 -21.38
CA GLY A 215 10.23 17.33 -22.42
C GLY A 215 11.26 18.46 -22.32
N ASN A 216 11.29 19.20 -21.20
CA ASN A 216 12.24 20.28 -20.95
C ASN A 216 13.18 19.93 -19.79
N THR A 217 14.24 19.16 -20.07
CA THR A 217 15.22 18.74 -19.07
C THR A 217 16.07 19.91 -18.57
N PRO A 218 15.93 20.35 -17.30
CA PRO A 218 16.72 21.47 -16.79
C PRO A 218 18.18 21.07 -16.58
N GLN A 219 19.10 22.01 -16.78
CA GLN A 219 20.51 21.83 -16.45
C GLN A 219 20.68 21.49 -14.96
N GLY A 220 21.55 20.52 -14.64
CA GLY A 220 21.82 20.12 -13.26
C GLY A 220 20.85 19.08 -12.69
N LEU A 221 19.78 18.69 -13.41
CA LEU A 221 18.80 17.72 -12.93
C LEU A 221 19.46 16.38 -12.59
N ASN A 222 20.27 15.86 -13.51
CA ASN A 222 20.90 14.55 -13.35
C ASN A 222 21.92 14.53 -12.21
N GLU A 223 22.66 15.62 -12.03
CA GLU A 223 23.63 15.79 -10.95
C GLU A 223 22.93 15.84 -9.60
N LEU A 224 21.91 16.69 -9.44
CA LEU A 224 21.12 16.79 -8.21
C LEU A 224 20.38 15.48 -7.92
N TRP A 225 19.86 14.81 -8.95
CA TRP A 225 19.20 13.52 -8.81
C TRP A 225 20.17 12.44 -8.30
N LYS A 226 21.36 12.36 -8.91
CA LYS A 226 22.40 11.42 -8.49
C LYS A 226 22.85 11.67 -7.05
N GLU A 227 23.06 12.93 -6.69
CA GLU A 227 23.43 13.34 -5.34
C GLU A 227 22.35 12.96 -4.31
N THR A 228 21.09 13.33 -4.59
CA THR A 228 19.93 13.01 -3.74
C THR A 228 19.72 11.50 -3.60
N LYS A 229 19.87 10.75 -4.71
CA LYS A 229 19.80 9.29 -4.70
C LYS A 229 20.90 8.67 -3.85
N GLY A 230 22.13 9.18 -3.93
CA GLY A 230 23.24 8.74 -3.09
C GLY A 230 22.93 8.91 -1.60
N PHE A 231 22.51 10.12 -1.22
CA PHE A 231 22.14 10.44 0.17
C PHE A 231 21.01 9.55 0.69
N ARG A 232 19.87 9.50 0.00
CA ARG A 232 18.69 8.73 0.46
C ARG A 232 18.96 7.23 0.57
N THR A 233 19.79 6.68 -0.32
CA THR A 233 20.15 5.26 -0.32
C THR A 233 20.98 4.91 0.92
N GLU A 234 22.02 5.70 1.21
CA GLU A 234 22.88 5.45 2.38
C GLU A 234 22.16 5.74 3.71
N LEU A 235 21.25 6.71 3.71
CA LEU A 235 20.38 7.01 4.84
C LEU A 235 19.43 5.85 5.15
N GLN A 236 18.73 5.32 4.14
CA GLN A 236 17.80 4.20 4.32
C GLN A 236 18.53 2.94 4.77
N LYS A 237 19.69 2.61 4.17
CA LYS A 237 20.50 1.46 4.58
C LYS A 237 20.88 1.53 6.05
N THR A 238 21.27 2.71 6.54
CA THR A 238 21.64 2.90 7.95
C THR A 238 20.43 2.74 8.87
N LEU A 239 19.27 3.29 8.48
CA LEU A 239 18.01 3.13 9.20
C LEU A 239 17.61 1.64 9.31
N ILE A 240 17.65 0.91 8.19
CA ILE A 240 17.33 -0.52 8.14
C ILE A 240 18.28 -1.32 9.02
N LYS A 241 19.59 -1.05 8.93
CA LYS A 241 20.57 -1.79 9.72
C LYS A 241 20.40 -1.61 11.23
N ARG A 242 20.01 -0.41 11.66
CA ARG A 242 19.65 -0.16 13.07
C ARG A 242 18.40 -0.93 13.47
N ALA A 243 17.36 -0.91 12.63
CA ALA A 243 16.15 -1.67 12.89
C ALA A 243 16.42 -3.18 13.00
N GLU A 244 17.23 -3.77 12.11
CA GLU A 244 17.66 -5.18 12.20
C GLU A 244 18.28 -5.50 13.55
N LEU A 245 19.27 -4.72 13.98
CA LEU A 245 19.97 -4.97 15.25
C LEU A 245 19.06 -4.81 16.46
N SER A 246 18.15 -3.84 16.45
CA SER A 246 17.17 -3.69 17.53
C SER A 246 16.21 -4.87 17.61
N LEU A 247 15.76 -5.40 16.46
CA LEU A 247 14.83 -6.54 16.39
C LEU A 247 15.52 -7.88 16.71
N ASP A 248 16.80 -8.02 16.38
CA ASP A 248 17.59 -9.23 16.68
C ASP A 248 18.09 -9.29 18.14
N SER A 249 18.20 -8.14 18.81
CA SER A 249 18.81 -8.02 20.15
C SER A 249 18.04 -8.72 21.28
N GLU A 250 16.80 -9.16 21.06
CA GLU A 250 16.08 -10.03 22.02
C GLU A 250 16.70 -11.44 22.16
N ASN A 251 17.65 -11.83 21.27
CA ASN A 251 18.28 -13.15 21.27
C ASN A 251 19.83 -13.16 21.42
N GLY A 252 20.48 -12.00 21.68
CA GLY A 252 21.94 -11.84 21.55
C GLY A 252 22.69 -11.47 22.83
N ASN A 253 23.90 -12.03 22.99
CA ASN A 253 24.83 -11.82 24.11
C ASN A 253 25.34 -10.36 24.21
N GLY A 254 24.54 -9.44 24.73
CA GLY A 254 24.97 -8.20 25.44
C GLY A 254 25.85 -7.16 24.73
N VAL A 255 26.34 -7.38 23.51
CA VAL A 255 27.17 -6.44 22.76
C VAL A 255 26.34 -5.85 21.61
N ASN A 256 25.62 -4.78 21.92
CA ASN A 256 24.78 -4.07 20.96
C ASN A 256 25.52 -2.80 20.46
N THR A 257 26.39 -2.94 19.47
CA THR A 257 26.97 -1.77 18.78
C THR A 257 26.04 -1.37 17.64
N ALA A 258 24.97 -0.64 17.95
CA ALA A 258 24.13 -0.03 16.92
C ALA A 258 24.99 0.85 15.97
N PRO A 259 24.80 0.79 14.64
CA PRO A 259 25.57 1.55 13.66
C PRO A 259 25.56 3.02 14.04
N ALA A 260 26.69 3.74 14.05
CA ALA A 260 26.70 5.15 14.44
C ALA A 260 25.66 6.01 13.69
N LEU A 261 25.11 7.03 14.35
CA LEU A 261 24.36 8.09 13.67
C LEU A 261 25.35 8.83 12.76
N ARG A 262 25.24 8.62 11.45
CA ARG A 262 26.26 9.06 10.51
C ARG A 262 26.10 10.55 10.23
N HIS A 263 27.24 11.23 10.13
CA HIS A 263 27.28 12.52 9.47
C HIS A 263 27.41 12.29 7.96
N TYR A 264 26.55 12.93 7.17
CA TYR A 264 26.61 12.90 5.72
C TYR A 264 27.17 14.21 5.20
N ASN A 265 28.00 14.15 4.15
CA ASN A 265 28.49 15.34 3.48
C ASN A 265 27.33 16.27 3.08
N PRO A 266 27.51 17.59 3.13
CA PRO A 266 26.53 18.55 2.66
C PRO A 266 26.20 18.30 1.19
N PHE A 267 24.96 18.59 0.79
CA PHE A 267 24.60 18.70 -0.60
C PHE A 267 25.38 19.84 -1.24
N SER A 268 25.58 19.76 -2.56
CA SER A 268 26.29 20.75 -3.38
C SER A 268 25.76 22.18 -3.21
N TRP A 269 24.50 22.34 -2.82
CA TRP A 269 23.84 23.64 -2.59
C TRP A 269 23.76 24.06 -1.11
N GLU A 270 24.15 23.21 -0.16
CA GLU A 270 24.16 23.54 1.29
C GLU A 270 25.43 24.31 1.71
N GLN A 271 26.43 24.42 0.82
CA GLN A 271 27.69 25.11 1.09
C GLN A 271 27.69 26.61 0.72
N ASN A 272 26.53 27.17 0.35
CA ASN A 272 26.37 28.58 -0.06
C ASN A 272 25.46 29.36 0.88
#